data_AF-A0A959FEB4-F1
#
_entry.id   AF-A0A959FEB4-F1
#
_cell.length_a   1.000
_cell.length_b   1.000
_cell.length_c   1.000
_cell.angle_alpha   90.00
_cell.angle_beta   90.00
_cell.angle_gamma   90.00
#
_symmetry.space_group_name_H-M   'P 1'
#
loop_
_entity.id
_entity.type
_entity.pdbx_description
1 polymer ?
#
loop_
_entity_poly.entity_id
_entity_poly.type
_entity_poly.pdbx_seq_one_letter_code
_entity_poly.pdbx_strand_id
1 'polypeptide(L)' 'LTLEEIGDLYGLTRERVRQIKERAIRRLRKSYNRNSLKSYLG' A
#
# COMPACT_ATOMS: atom_id res chain seq x y z
N LEU A 1 11.16 7.52 1.27
CA LEU A 1 10.00 7.59 2.18
C LEU A 1 9.88 6.31 2.99
N THR A 2 10.31 6.38 4.25
CA THR A 2 10.09 5.36 5.27
C THR A 2 8.65 5.44 5.79
N LEU A 3 8.19 4.42 6.54
CA LEU A 3 6.87 4.45 7.18
C LEU A 3 6.76 5.52 8.28
N GLU A 4 7.89 5.91 8.88
CA GLU A 4 8.00 6.96 9.89
C GLU A 4 7.84 8.35 9.24
N GLU A 5 8.58 8.63 8.17
CA GLU A 5 8.46 9.89 7.42
C GLU A 5 7.04 10.11 6.87
N ILE A 6 6.38 9.05 6.40
CA ILE A 6 4.97 9.11 5.98
C ILE A 6 4.06 9.34 7.20
N GLY A 7 4.37 8.74 8.34
CA GLY A 7 3.62 8.98 9.57
C GLY A 7 3.64 10.46 9.96
N ASP A 8 4.83 11.04 9.99
CA ASP A 8 5.05 12.45 10.37
C ASP A 8 4.37 13.42 9.39
N LEU A 9 4.47 13.15 8.09
CA LEU A 9 3.83 13.97 7.05
C LEU A 9 2.30 14.00 7.12
N TYR A 10 1.67 12.90 7.56
CA TYR A 10 0.22 12.73 7.54
C TYR A 10 -0.40 12.71 8.96
N GLY A 11 0.38 12.95 10.01
CA GLY A 11 -0.09 12.88 11.40
C GLY A 11 -0.56 11.48 11.81
N LEU A 12 0.05 10.44 11.25
CA LEU A 12 -0.31 9.03 11.49
C LEU A 12 0.82 8.32 12.23
N THR A 13 0.47 7.33 13.03
CA THR A 13 1.48 6.44 13.60
C THR A 13 2.08 5.54 12.51
N ARG A 14 3.35 5.17 12.68
CA ARG A 14 4.04 4.20 11.80
C ARG A 14 3.22 2.93 11.58
N GLU A 15 2.59 2.42 12.64
CA GLU A 15 1.73 1.23 12.59
C GLU A 15 0.46 1.47 11.76
N ARG A 16 -0.15 2.66 11.84
CA ARG A 16 -1.30 3.02 11.01
C ARG A 16 -0.93 3.07 9.53
N VAL A 17 0.24 3.62 9.19
CA VAL A 17 0.76 3.62 7.81
C VAL A 17 0.99 2.19 7.32
N ARG A 18 1.58 1.31 8.15
CA ARG A 18 1.76 -0.12 7.84
C ARG A 18 0.44 -0.82 7.54
N GLN A 19 -0.60 -0.58 8.35
CA GLN A 19 -1.93 -1.16 8.16
C GLN A 19 -2.59 -0.69 6.86
N ILE A 20 -2.49 0.60 6.54
CA ILE A 20 -3.03 1.15 5.29
C ILE A 20 -2.32 0.52 4.09
N LYS A 21 -0.99 0.39 4.13
CA LYS A 21 -0.19 -0.30 3.11
C LYS A 21 -0.67 -1.73 2.88
N GLU A 22 -0.81 -2.53 3.94
CA GLU A 22 -1.28 -3.91 3.81
C GLU A 22 -2.71 -3.98 3.25
N ARG A 23 -3.61 -3.13 3.73
CA ARG A 23 -5.00 -3.07 3.25
C ARG A 23 -5.06 -2.72 1.78
N ALA A 24 -4.25 -1.76 1.33
CA ALA A 24 -4.14 -1.37 -0.08
C ALA A 24 -3.63 -2.52 -0.95
N ILE A 25 -2.55 -3.20 -0.53
CA ILE A 25 -2.00 -4.36 -1.26
C ILE A 25 -3.04 -5.48 -1.36
N ARG A 26 -3.74 -5.81 -0.27
CA ARG A 26 -4.81 -6.83 -0.28
C ARG A 26 -5.93 -6.47 -1.24
N ARG A 27 -6.34 -5.19 -1.28
CA ARG A 27 -7.36 -4.68 -2.21
C ARG A 27 -6.89 -4.77 -3.66
N LEU A 28 -5.66 -4.35 -3.97
CA LEU A 28 -5.08 -4.43 -5.31
C LEU A 28 -5.02 -5.88 -5.81
N ARG A 29 -4.65 -6.84 -4.95
CA ARG A 29 -4.66 -8.27 -5.28
C ARG A 29 -6.04 -8.85 -5.59
N LYS A 30 -7.11 -8.28 -5.03
CA LYS A 30 -8.51 -8.72 -5.24
C LYS A 30 -9.26 -7.87 -6.29
N SER A 31 -8.66 -6.78 -6.75
CA SER A 31 -9.27 -5.88 -7.74
C SER A 31 -9.44 -6.57 -9.10
N TYR A 32 -10.54 -6.27 -9.78
CA TYR A 32 -10.85 -6.76 -11.14
C TYR A 32 -9.75 -6.41 -12.15
N ASN A 33 -9.00 -5.32 -11.91
CA ASN A 33 -7.85 -4.88 -12.71
C ASN A 33 -6.52 -5.57 -12.35
N ARG A 34 -6.51 -6.70 -11.64
CA ARG A 34 -5.25 -7.43 -11.34
C ARG A 34 -4.46 -7.79 -12.61
N ASN A 35 -5.13 -7.95 -13.76
CA ASN A 35 -4.49 -8.32 -15.02
C ASN A 35 -3.63 -7.20 -15.62
N SER A 36 -3.95 -5.92 -15.39
CA SER A 36 -3.11 -4.81 -15.88
C SER A 36 -1.79 -4.71 -15.12
N LEU A 37 -1.75 -5.18 -13.87
CA LEU A 37 -0.52 -5.24 -13.08
C LEU A 37 0.28 -6.52 -13.36
N LYS A 38 -0.34 -7.58 -13.89
CA LYS A 38 0.35 -8.82 -14.26
C LYS A 38 1.31 -8.64 -15.44
N SER A 39 1.02 -7.73 -16.38
CA SER A 39 1.92 -7.46 -17.52
C SER A 39 3.30 -6.92 -17.11
N TYR A 40 3.42 -6.44 -15.87
CA TYR A 40 4.68 -5.94 -15.31
C TYR A 40 5.46 -7.00 -14.50
N LEU A 41 4.96 -8.25 -14.44
CA LEU A 41 5.55 -9.30 -13.60
C LEU A 41 6.51 -10.26 -14.30
N GLY A 42 6.67 -10.21 -15.63
CA GLY A 42 7.64 -11.02 -16.38
C GLY A 42 7.29 -12.51 -16.41
#